data_AF-X1GAT7-F1
#
_entry.id   AF-X1GAT7-F1
#
_cell.length_a   1.000
_cell.length_b   1.000
_cell.length_c   1.000
_cell.angle_alpha   90.00
_cell.angle_beta   90.00
_cell.angle_gamma   90.00
#
_symmetry.space_group_name_H-M   'P 1'
#
loop_
_entity.id
_entity.type
_entity.pdbx_description
1 polymer ?
#
loop_
_entity_poly.entity_id
_entity_poly.type
_entity_poly.pdbx_seq_one_letter_code
_entity_poly.pdbx_strand_id
1 'polypeptide(L)'
;PELEPVEPTPLEMGTPGGRHIIKPGDKLWDLAQDYYHEAYLWPNIFRVNLDKIKNPDTMVAGIEIQIPPLQGKFGSLTEKDIKEIAEGYIQVYLVYKQLDKEKVHYYLWVTKCCDIPDLINQFRDKIDEADINLVTGIGGSPGIK
;
A
#
# COMPACT_ATOMS: atom_id res chain seq x y z
N PRO A 1 -33.33 -20.69 22.85
CA PRO A 1 -32.79 -19.38 22.45
C PRO A 1 -31.38 -19.59 21.87
N GLU A 2 -31.33 -19.84 20.57
CA GLU A 2 -30.08 -19.84 19.79
C GLU A 2 -29.71 -18.36 19.63
N LEU A 3 -28.55 -17.96 20.14
CA LEU A 3 -28.02 -16.62 19.88
C LEU A 3 -27.64 -16.59 18.39
N GLU A 4 -28.45 -15.93 17.58
CA GLU A 4 -28.07 -15.63 16.19
C GLU A 4 -26.70 -14.92 16.20
N PRO A 5 -25.77 -15.26 15.28
CA PRO A 5 -24.53 -14.52 15.16
C PRO A 5 -24.90 -13.07 14.91
N VAL A 6 -24.54 -12.18 15.84
CA VAL A 6 -24.61 -10.75 15.61
C VAL A 6 -23.68 -10.45 14.44
N GLU A 7 -24.23 -10.36 13.24
CA GLU A 7 -23.50 -9.81 12.10
C GLU A 7 -22.93 -8.47 12.57
N PRO A 8 -21.61 -8.23 12.45
CA PRO A 8 -21.05 -6.97 12.88
C PRO A 8 -21.80 -5.88 12.13
N THR A 9 -22.50 -5.03 12.88
CA THR A 9 -23.14 -3.82 12.38
C THR A 9 -22.13 -3.12 11.47
N PRO A 10 -22.49 -2.73 10.22
CA PRO A 10 -21.55 -2.06 9.32
C PRO A 10 -21.07 -0.75 9.95
N LEU A 11 -19.97 -0.82 10.71
CA LEU A 11 -19.21 0.33 11.18
C LEU A 11 -18.73 1.02 9.93
N GLU A 12 -19.45 2.03 9.44
CA GLU A 12 -19.14 2.91 8.31
C GLU A 12 -17.86 2.51 7.54
N MET A 13 -17.91 1.36 6.86
CA MET A 13 -16.69 0.68 6.43
C MET A 13 -16.07 1.50 5.31
N GLY A 14 -14.78 1.83 5.43
CA GLY A 14 -14.02 2.65 4.49
C GLY A 14 -14.28 2.30 3.02
N THR A 15 -13.50 1.39 2.46
CA THR A 15 -13.74 0.87 1.10
C THR A 15 -13.85 -0.64 1.20
N PRO A 16 -14.86 -1.28 0.60
CA PRO A 16 -15.14 -2.70 0.81
C PRO A 16 -14.08 -3.66 0.24
N GLY A 17 -13.12 -3.14 -0.54
CA GLY A 17 -12.17 -3.97 -1.27
C GLY A 17 -12.87 -4.78 -2.37
N GLY A 18 -12.23 -5.88 -2.80
CA GLY A 18 -12.80 -6.78 -3.80
C GLY A 18 -11.77 -7.55 -4.60
N ARG A 19 -12.17 -7.98 -5.79
CA ARG A 19 -11.29 -8.61 -6.77
C ARG A 19 -11.40 -7.87 -8.09
N HIS A 20 -10.29 -7.79 -8.82
CA HIS A 20 -10.21 -7.12 -10.11
C HIS A 20 -9.48 -8.00 -11.10
N ILE A 21 -10.02 -8.17 -12.31
CA ILE A 21 -9.33 -8.84 -13.41
C ILE A 21 -8.62 -7.76 -14.21
N ILE A 22 -7.28 -7.78 -14.20
CA ILE A 22 -6.45 -6.78 -14.88
C ILE A 22 -6.83 -6.72 -16.36
N LYS A 23 -7.14 -5.52 -16.83
CA LYS A 23 -7.40 -5.20 -18.23
C LYS A 23 -6.15 -4.62 -18.89
N PRO A 24 -6.03 -4.71 -20.23
CA PRO A 24 -4.96 -4.04 -20.94
C PRO A 24 -4.96 -2.54 -20.67
N GLY A 25 -3.84 -2.01 -20.20
CA GLY A 25 -3.66 -0.59 -19.90
C GLY A 25 -3.91 -0.20 -18.44
N ASP A 26 -4.41 -1.11 -17.60
CA ASP A 26 -4.58 -0.84 -16.18
C ASP A 26 -3.23 -0.54 -15.52
N LYS A 27 -3.28 0.34 -14.52
CA LYS A 27 -2.17 0.65 -13.62
C LYS A 27 -2.66 0.53 -12.19
N LEU A 28 -1.80 0.08 -11.28
CA LEU A 28 -2.15 0.03 -9.86
C LEU A 28 -2.60 1.40 -9.33
N TRP A 29 -2.00 2.48 -9.84
CA TRP A 29 -2.39 3.86 -9.58
C TRP A 29 -3.86 4.13 -9.91
N ASP A 30 -4.28 3.78 -11.13
CA ASP A 30 -5.64 4.01 -11.61
C ASP A 30 -6.64 3.11 -10.86
N LEU A 31 -6.27 1.87 -10.56
CA LEU A 31 -7.10 0.99 -9.73
C LEU A 31 -7.28 1.55 -8.32
N ALA A 32 -6.24 2.10 -7.69
CA ALA A 32 -6.40 2.75 -6.39
C ALA A 32 -7.29 3.99 -6.46
N GLN A 33 -7.20 4.77 -7.53
CA GLN A 33 -8.11 5.89 -7.78
C GLN A 33 -9.57 5.41 -7.92
N ASP A 34 -9.80 4.29 -8.59
CA ASP A 34 -11.15 3.76 -8.82
C ASP A 34 -11.76 3.13 -7.56
N TYR A 35 -10.97 2.36 -6.82
CA TYR A 35 -11.45 1.59 -5.66
C TYR A 35 -11.36 2.36 -4.33
N TYR A 36 -10.34 3.19 -4.16
CA TYR A 36 -10.11 3.94 -2.92
C TYR A 36 -10.40 5.43 -3.03
N HIS A 37 -10.70 5.92 -4.25
CA HIS A 37 -10.79 7.34 -4.55
C HIS A 37 -9.49 8.12 -4.29
N GLU A 38 -8.39 7.40 -4.10
CA GLU A 38 -7.07 7.95 -3.86
C GLU A 38 -6.01 7.05 -4.51
N ALA A 39 -5.36 7.59 -5.52
CA ALA A 39 -4.36 6.87 -6.29
C ALA A 39 -3.08 6.60 -5.47
N TYR A 40 -2.71 7.46 -4.51
CA TYR A 40 -1.55 7.26 -3.63
C TYR A 40 -1.64 5.99 -2.77
N LEU A 41 -2.81 5.35 -2.69
CA LEU A 41 -3.01 4.12 -1.92
C LEU A 41 -2.73 2.84 -2.71
N TRP A 42 -2.30 2.95 -3.96
CA TRP A 42 -1.95 1.81 -4.81
C TRP A 42 -0.96 0.80 -4.22
N PRO A 43 0.02 1.18 -3.36
CA PRO A 43 0.91 0.19 -2.77
C PRO A 43 0.19 -0.79 -1.85
N ASN A 44 -0.99 -0.43 -1.32
CA ASN A 44 -1.82 -1.36 -0.55
C ASN A 44 -2.32 -2.52 -1.44
N ILE A 45 -2.67 -2.24 -2.70
CA ILE A 45 -3.04 -3.27 -3.69
C ILE A 45 -1.82 -4.14 -3.99
N PHE A 46 -0.66 -3.52 -4.23
CA PHE A 46 0.57 -4.26 -4.57
C PHE A 46 0.96 -5.27 -3.49
N ARG A 47 0.92 -4.84 -2.21
CA ARG A 47 1.31 -5.63 -1.04
C ARG A 47 0.67 -7.01 -0.98
N VAL A 48 -0.62 -7.11 -1.32
CA VAL A 48 -1.38 -8.37 -1.21
C VAL A 48 -1.36 -9.22 -2.49
N ASN A 49 -0.66 -8.75 -3.53
CA ASN A 49 -0.57 -9.42 -4.83
C ASN A 49 0.88 -9.64 -5.28
N LEU A 50 1.85 -9.67 -4.37
CA LEU A 50 3.28 -9.88 -4.68
C LEU A 50 3.57 -11.22 -5.38
N ASP A 51 2.69 -12.21 -5.21
CA ASP A 51 2.73 -13.48 -5.90
C ASP A 51 2.40 -13.35 -7.39
N LYS A 52 1.46 -12.44 -7.73
CA LYS A 52 0.92 -12.23 -9.09
C LYS A 52 1.57 -11.06 -9.84
N ILE A 53 1.92 -9.98 -9.13
CA ILE A 53 2.52 -8.77 -9.68
C ILE A 53 3.97 -8.71 -9.18
N LYS A 54 4.93 -8.98 -10.07
CA LYS A 54 6.36 -8.92 -9.76
C LYS A 54 6.96 -7.54 -9.94
N ASN A 55 6.38 -6.73 -10.82
CA ASN A 55 6.80 -5.37 -11.07
C ASN A 55 5.55 -4.49 -11.18
N PRO A 56 5.37 -3.50 -10.28
CA PRO A 56 4.26 -2.54 -10.33
C PRO A 56 4.06 -1.85 -11.69
N ASP A 57 5.14 -1.63 -12.44
CA ASP A 57 5.11 -0.94 -13.74
C ASP A 57 4.62 -1.85 -14.88
N THR A 58 4.59 -3.17 -14.66
CA THR A 58 4.22 -4.15 -15.68
C THR A 58 3.23 -5.15 -15.11
N MET A 59 1.96 -4.99 -15.48
CA MET A 59 0.90 -5.92 -15.11
C MET A 59 0.46 -6.75 -16.32
N VAL A 60 0.15 -8.02 -16.07
CA VAL A 60 -0.32 -8.95 -17.10
C VAL A 60 -1.84 -8.97 -17.08
N ALA A 61 -2.46 -8.63 -18.22
CA ALA A 61 -3.91 -8.66 -18.37
C ALA A 61 -4.48 -10.08 -18.25
N GLY A 62 -5.72 -10.19 -17.78
CA GLY A 62 -6.43 -11.45 -17.55
C GLY A 62 -6.14 -12.11 -16.20
N ILE A 63 -5.24 -11.54 -15.39
CA ILE A 63 -4.96 -12.04 -14.04
C ILE A 63 -5.92 -11.38 -13.04
N GLU A 64 -6.56 -12.19 -12.21
CA GLU A 64 -7.36 -11.71 -11.08
C GLU A 64 -6.46 -11.35 -9.89
N ILE A 65 -6.55 -10.11 -9.43
CA ILE A 65 -5.86 -9.56 -8.26
C ILE A 65 -6.84 -9.18 -7.16
N GLN A 66 -6.34 -9.13 -5.93
CA GLN A 66 -7.09 -8.75 -4.74
C GLN A 66 -6.98 -7.25 -4.51
N ILE A 67 -8.11 -6.61 -4.19
CA ILE A 67 -8.17 -5.23 -3.72
C ILE A 67 -8.47 -5.31 -2.22
N PRO A 68 -7.51 -5.04 -1.33
CA PRO A 68 -7.77 -5.10 0.10
C PRO A 68 -8.75 -4.00 0.52
N PRO A 69 -9.65 -4.25 1.50
CA PRO A 69 -10.50 -3.21 2.03
C PRO A 69 -9.69 -2.18 2.81
N LEU A 70 -10.28 -1.00 2.99
CA LEU A 70 -9.81 0.01 3.96
C LEU A 70 -10.88 0.13 5.04
N GLN A 71 -10.47 0.19 6.30
CA GLN A 71 -11.40 0.42 7.40
C GLN A 71 -11.84 1.88 7.46
N GLY A 72 -10.91 2.80 7.22
CA GLY A 72 -11.15 4.23 7.07
C GLY A 72 -11.30 4.66 5.61
N LYS A 73 -11.67 5.92 5.41
CA LYS A 73 -11.64 6.59 4.10
C LYS A 73 -10.40 7.48 4.03
N PHE A 74 -9.99 7.87 2.82
CA PHE A 74 -8.91 8.84 2.67
C PHE A 74 -9.16 10.11 3.49
N GLY A 75 -8.15 10.55 4.26
CA GLY A 75 -8.25 11.67 5.22
C GLY A 75 -8.73 11.27 6.61
N SER A 76 -9.16 10.03 6.79
CA SER A 76 -9.64 9.42 8.03
C SER A 76 -9.17 7.96 8.11
N LEU A 77 -7.95 7.67 7.65
CA LEU A 77 -7.43 6.31 7.62
C LEU A 77 -7.17 5.80 9.04
N THR A 78 -7.45 4.52 9.29
CA THR A 78 -7.11 3.92 10.59
C THR A 78 -5.62 3.65 10.68
N GLU A 79 -5.09 3.50 11.91
CA GLU A 79 -3.69 3.11 12.12
C GLU A 79 -3.34 1.81 11.36
N LYS A 80 -4.28 0.85 11.32
CA LYS A 80 -4.11 -0.37 10.55
C LYS A 80 -4.03 -0.10 9.05
N ASP A 81 -4.90 0.75 8.50
CA ASP A 81 -4.83 1.11 7.08
C ASP A 81 -3.48 1.77 6.75
N ILE A 82 -3.06 2.74 7.56
CA ILE A 82 -1.79 3.46 7.38
C ILE A 82 -0.60 2.49 7.42
N LYS A 83 -0.59 1.56 8.39
CA LYS A 83 0.44 0.53 8.50
C LYS A 83 0.48 -0.36 7.25
N GLU A 84 -0.67 -0.83 6.80
CA GLU A 84 -0.80 -1.71 5.63
C GLU A 84 -0.38 -1.02 4.32
N ILE A 85 -0.75 0.25 4.16
CA ILE A 85 -0.31 1.10 3.05
C ILE A 85 1.22 1.29 3.12
N ALA A 86 1.75 1.63 4.29
CA ALA A 86 3.18 1.87 4.49
C ALA A 86 4.04 0.62 4.26
N GLU A 87 3.55 -0.57 4.64
CA GLU A 87 4.14 -1.86 4.25
C GLU A 87 4.18 -2.01 2.72
N GLY A 88 3.11 -1.63 2.03
CA GLY A 88 3.07 -1.60 0.57
C GLY A 88 4.16 -0.72 -0.02
N TYR A 89 4.37 0.48 0.52
CA TYR A 89 5.45 1.38 0.10
C TYR A 89 6.83 0.74 0.27
N ILE A 90 7.09 0.03 1.37
CA ILE A 90 8.34 -0.74 1.54
C ILE A 90 8.48 -1.81 0.46
N GLN A 91 7.41 -2.56 0.15
CA GLN A 91 7.50 -3.60 -0.88
C GLN A 91 7.83 -3.02 -2.25
N VAL A 92 7.27 -1.86 -2.59
CA VAL A 92 7.61 -1.14 -3.82
C VAL A 92 9.10 -0.74 -3.82
N TYR A 93 9.60 -0.19 -2.71
CA TYR A 93 11.03 0.11 -2.56
C TYR A 93 11.89 -1.12 -2.85
N LEU A 94 11.58 -2.26 -2.24
CA LEU A 94 12.36 -3.49 -2.39
C LEU A 94 12.42 -3.97 -3.85
N VAL A 95 11.29 -3.93 -4.55
CA VAL A 95 11.24 -4.30 -5.98
C VAL A 95 11.98 -3.29 -6.84
N TYR A 96 11.74 -2.00 -6.65
CA TYR A 96 12.35 -0.98 -7.48
C TYR A 96 13.87 -0.85 -7.26
N LYS A 97 14.36 -1.14 -6.05
CA LYS A 97 15.79 -1.24 -5.77
C LYS A 97 16.44 -2.37 -6.57
N GLN A 98 15.77 -3.52 -6.70
CA GLN A 98 16.25 -4.63 -7.54
C GLN A 98 16.22 -4.30 -9.04
N LEU A 99 15.29 -3.44 -9.46
CA LEU A 99 15.16 -2.98 -10.84
C LEU A 99 16.06 -1.78 -11.18
N ASP A 100 16.93 -1.37 -10.26
CA ASP A 100 17.83 -0.21 -10.39
C ASP A 100 17.09 1.08 -10.81
N LYS A 101 15.89 1.28 -10.24
CA LYS A 101 15.10 2.49 -10.49
C LYS A 101 15.70 3.67 -9.74
N GLU A 102 15.62 4.85 -10.34
CA GLU A 102 16.01 6.08 -9.67
C GLU A 102 15.01 6.48 -8.58
N LYS A 103 15.46 7.28 -7.60
CA LYS A 103 14.60 7.89 -6.55
C LYS A 103 13.81 6.89 -5.68
N VAL A 104 14.27 5.65 -5.56
CA VAL A 104 13.62 4.62 -4.72
C VAL A 104 13.52 5.01 -3.25
N HIS A 105 14.44 5.83 -2.76
CA HIS A 105 14.37 6.35 -1.40
C HIS A 105 13.06 7.12 -1.12
N TYR A 106 12.38 7.67 -2.13
CA TYR A 106 11.06 8.30 -1.96
C TYR A 106 10.06 7.39 -1.22
N TYR A 107 10.04 6.09 -1.54
CA TYR A 107 9.12 5.15 -0.92
C TYR A 107 9.42 4.94 0.57
N LEU A 108 10.70 4.96 0.97
CA LEU A 108 11.10 4.94 2.38
C LEU A 108 10.74 6.24 3.12
N TRP A 109 10.83 7.38 2.42
CA TRP A 109 10.41 8.67 2.97
C TRP A 109 8.90 8.66 3.30
N VAL A 110 8.07 8.15 2.39
CA VAL A 110 6.63 8.01 2.63
C VAL A 110 6.37 7.16 3.88
N THR A 111 7.02 6.01 3.99
CA THR A 111 6.91 5.15 5.17
C THR A 111 7.32 5.87 6.47
N LYS A 112 8.38 6.69 6.46
CA LYS A 112 8.76 7.51 7.62
C LYS A 112 7.70 8.54 7.98
N CYS A 113 7.12 9.21 6.99
CA CYS A 113 6.06 10.20 7.22
C CYS A 113 4.77 9.61 7.79
N CYS A 114 4.52 8.31 7.58
CA CYS A 114 3.40 7.61 8.21
C CYS A 114 3.60 7.40 9.73
N ASP A 115 4.81 7.65 10.25
CA ASP A 115 5.17 7.56 11.68
C ASP A 115 4.74 6.24 12.35
N ILE A 116 4.87 5.12 11.62
CA ILE A 116 4.55 3.80 12.14
C ILE A 116 5.77 3.23 12.87
N PRO A 117 5.68 3.00 14.19
CA PRO A 117 6.78 2.46 14.96
C PRO A 117 7.26 1.12 14.42
N ASP A 118 8.58 0.94 14.39
CA ASP A 118 9.27 -0.30 14.02
C ASP A 118 9.01 -0.88 12.63
N LEU A 119 8.22 -0.22 11.78
CA LEU A 119 7.93 -0.76 10.45
C LEU A 119 9.20 -0.85 9.59
N ILE A 120 10.02 0.21 9.53
CA ILE A 120 11.31 0.15 8.82
C ILE A 120 12.25 -0.88 9.47
N ASN A 121 12.22 -1.00 10.80
CA ASN A 121 13.06 -1.96 11.52
C ASN A 121 12.74 -3.41 11.16
N GLN A 122 11.47 -3.74 10.89
CA GLN A 122 11.06 -5.08 10.44
C GLN A 122 11.66 -5.48 9.09
N PHE A 123 12.02 -4.51 8.25
CA PHE A 123 12.61 -4.73 6.93
C PHE A 123 14.08 -4.31 6.85
N ARG A 124 14.72 -4.02 7.99
CA ARG A 124 16.06 -3.44 8.05
C ARG A 124 17.10 -4.25 7.27
N ASP A 125 17.04 -5.58 7.34
CA ASP A 125 17.99 -6.46 6.63
C ASP A 125 17.85 -6.41 5.10
N LYS A 126 16.75 -5.87 4.59
CA LYS A 126 16.44 -5.77 3.16
C LYS A 126 16.52 -4.35 2.63
N ILE A 127 16.67 -3.35 3.50
CA ILE A 127 16.70 -1.94 3.13
C ILE A 127 18.14 -1.44 3.19
N ASP A 128 18.55 -0.73 2.15
CA ASP A 128 19.86 -0.09 2.10
C ASP A 128 19.91 1.07 3.10
N GLU A 129 20.87 1.03 4.03
CA GLU A 129 21.06 2.05 5.05
C GLU A 129 21.33 3.43 4.44
N ALA A 130 22.00 3.48 3.28
CA ALA A 130 22.24 4.74 2.57
C ALA A 130 20.91 5.40 2.15
N ASP A 131 19.94 4.61 1.67
CA ASP A 131 18.62 5.12 1.28
C ASP A 131 17.82 5.58 2.51
N ILE A 132 17.94 4.91 3.65
CA ILE A 132 17.35 5.35 4.92
C ILE A 132 17.92 6.70 5.35
N ASN A 133 19.24 6.87 5.23
CA ASN A 133 19.93 8.10 5.60
C ASN A 133 19.51 9.27 4.70
N LEU A 134 19.30 9.04 3.40
CA LEU A 134 18.83 10.07 2.46
C LEU A 134 17.47 10.65 2.86
N VAL A 135 16.59 9.86 3.45
CA VAL A 135 15.25 10.31 3.86
C VAL A 135 15.18 10.80 5.29
N THR A 136 16.26 10.67 6.05
CA THR A 136 16.32 11.10 7.44
C THR A 136 16.41 12.62 7.51
N GLY A 137 15.48 13.26 8.21
CA GLY A 137 15.43 14.72 8.33
C GLY A 137 14.77 15.46 7.17
N ILE A 138 14.24 14.74 6.17
CA ILE A 138 13.38 15.34 5.14
C ILE A 138 11.98 15.53 5.71
N GLY A 139 11.60 16.78 5.98
CA GLY A 139 10.25 17.15 6.39
C GLY A 139 9.24 17.09 5.24
N GLY A 140 7.96 16.97 5.58
CA GLY A 140 6.84 17.00 4.63
C GLY A 140 5.77 15.97 4.98
N SER A 141 4.71 15.91 4.17
CA SER A 141 3.65 14.91 4.33
C SER A 141 3.21 14.43 2.94
N PRO A 142 3.26 13.12 2.66
CA PRO A 142 2.84 12.54 1.40
C PRO A 142 1.31 12.52 1.22
N GLY A 143 0.55 13.11 2.15
CA GLY A 143 -0.91 13.15 2.10
C GLY A 143 -1.61 11.90 2.64
N ILE A 144 -0.85 10.89 3.12
CA ILE A 144 -1.41 9.70 3.76
C ILE A 144 -1.77 10.06 5.21
N LYS A 145 -3.06 10.23 5.49
CA LYS A 145 -3.62 10.61 6.79
C LYS A 145 -5.01 10.00 7.00
#